data_AF-A0A2V8ZZC2-F1
#
_entry.id   AF-A0A2V8ZZC2-F1
#
_cell.length_a   1.000
_cell.length_b   1.000
_cell.length_c   1.000
_cell.angle_alpha   90.00
_cell.angle_beta   90.00
_cell.angle_gamma   90.00
#
_symmetry.space_group_name_H-M   'P 1'
#
loop_
_entity.id
_entity.type
_entity.pdbx_description
1 polymer ?
#
loop_
_entity_poly.entity_id
_entity_poly.type
_entity_poly.pdbx_seq_one_letter_code
_entity_poly.pdbx_strand_id
1 'polypeptide(L)'
;MAIFLCSCGTDAPKPVAQAEAKPAAPAVPDEIQSAAESLLGRETQVLLFGDLAKNGKQQFLAANVVPKTPTNNLPGTIVTRAVVVENSDGKWSEVLRCDEHLKNAKGFLGLTPLTSVTGWRLQYEQSEVKGLELYFTPLKGVTDSHVLPIGVRWNSATKRYQSLDRTYEHFLLEAPSIEAARSSLR
;
A
#
# COMPACT_ATOMS: atom_id res chain seq x y z
N MET A 1 53.24 45.80 9.05
CA MET A 1 53.98 44.52 9.01
C MET A 1 53.44 43.67 10.17
N ALA A 2 52.92 42.46 9.92
CA ALA A 2 52.79 41.27 10.81
C ALA A 2 52.64 41.46 12.36
N ILE A 3 51.75 40.80 13.14
CA ILE A 3 50.98 39.52 13.04
C ILE A 3 49.80 39.49 14.07
N PHE A 4 48.86 38.54 13.88
CA PHE A 4 47.75 38.02 14.74
C PHE A 4 47.94 38.01 16.28
N LEU A 5 46.90 38.01 17.14
CA LEU A 5 46.02 36.83 17.45
C LEU A 5 44.75 37.15 18.29
N CYS A 6 43.81 36.19 18.25
CA CYS A 6 42.59 35.93 19.06
C CYS A 6 42.56 36.52 20.50
N SER A 7 41.44 36.74 21.21
CA SER A 7 40.09 36.14 21.19
C SER A 7 39.17 37.02 22.07
N CYS A 8 37.86 36.81 22.28
CA CYS A 8 36.90 35.79 21.85
C CYS A 8 35.48 36.43 21.79
N GLY A 9 34.50 35.80 21.15
CA GLY A 9 33.09 36.20 21.19
C GLY A 9 32.18 35.02 21.56
N THR A 10 31.36 35.17 22.60
CA THR A 10 30.38 34.15 23.00
C THR A 10 29.18 34.15 22.06
N ASP A 11 29.18 33.26 21.07
CA ASP A 11 28.01 33.00 20.23
C ASP A 11 26.90 32.34 21.07
N ALA A 12 25.72 32.96 21.09
CA ALA A 12 24.55 32.37 21.73
C ALA A 12 24.00 31.22 20.86
N PRO A 13 23.53 30.09 21.45
CA PRO A 13 22.97 29.01 20.67
C PRO A 13 21.71 29.49 19.93
N LYS A 14 21.71 29.40 18.60
CA LYS A 14 20.49 29.62 17.80
C LYS A 14 19.40 28.66 18.27
N PRO A 15 18.14 29.10 18.42
CA PRO A 15 17.03 28.19 18.65
C PRO A 15 16.98 27.15 17.54
N VAL A 16 17.04 25.87 17.91
CA VAL A 16 16.79 24.79 16.96
C VAL A 16 15.34 24.91 16.51
N ALA A 17 15.10 25.04 15.21
CA ALA A 17 13.75 25.10 14.67
C ALA A 17 12.99 23.83 15.12
N GLN A 18 11.98 24.03 15.96
CA GLN A 18 11.18 22.96 16.51
C GLN A 18 10.40 22.33 15.34
N ALA A 19 10.83 21.14 14.92
CA ALA A 19 10.18 20.41 13.84
C ALA A 19 8.69 20.27 14.16
N GLU A 20 7.83 20.72 13.24
CA GLU A 20 6.39 20.68 13.42
C GLU A 20 5.97 19.23 13.72
N ALA A 21 5.34 19.04 14.88
CA ALA A 21 4.90 17.72 15.29
C ALA A 21 3.82 17.25 14.31
N LYS A 22 4.17 16.29 13.46
CA LYS A 22 3.24 15.66 12.51
C LYS A 22 1.97 15.26 13.27
N PRO A 23 0.77 15.68 12.83
CA PRO A 23 -0.48 15.33 13.51
C PRO A 23 -0.57 13.83 13.77
N ALA A 24 -0.99 13.46 14.97
CA ALA A 24 -1.22 12.06 15.32
C ALA A 24 -2.23 11.46 14.32
N ALA A 25 -1.92 10.28 13.78
CA ALA A 25 -2.86 9.58 12.93
C ALA A 25 -4.15 9.30 13.73
N PRO A 26 -5.34 9.46 13.13
CA PRO A 26 -6.59 9.17 13.83
C PRO A 26 -6.61 7.71 14.27
N ALA A 27 -7.08 7.47 15.50
CA ALA A 27 -7.22 6.11 16.02
C ALA A 27 -8.12 5.28 15.09
N VAL A 28 -7.70 4.05 14.79
CA VAL A 28 -8.46 3.12 13.96
C VAL A 28 -9.72 2.71 14.73
N PRO A 29 -10.93 2.87 14.17
CA PRO A 29 -12.16 2.41 14.82
C PRO A 29 -12.17 0.90 15.09
N ASP A 30 -12.71 0.48 16.24
CA ASP A 30 -12.76 -0.93 16.66
C ASP A 30 -13.42 -1.85 15.63
N GLU A 31 -14.43 -1.36 14.90
CA GLU A 31 -15.10 -2.09 13.81
C GLU A 31 -14.14 -2.41 12.65
N ILE A 32 -13.24 -1.48 12.32
CA ILE A 32 -12.28 -1.59 11.22
C ILE A 32 -11.15 -2.51 11.64
N GLN A 33 -10.64 -2.35 12.88
CA GLN A 33 -9.62 -3.22 13.43
C GLN A 33 -10.13 -4.67 13.53
N SER A 34 -11.34 -4.88 14.06
CA SER A 34 -11.97 -6.21 14.15
C SER A 34 -12.19 -6.84 12.78
N ALA A 35 -12.64 -6.06 11.78
CA ALA A 35 -12.80 -6.54 10.41
C ALA A 35 -11.46 -6.93 9.79
N ALA A 36 -10.42 -6.12 9.97
CA ALA A 36 -9.08 -6.42 9.47
C ALA A 36 -8.52 -7.71 10.10
N GLU A 37 -8.62 -7.86 11.43
CA GLU A 37 -8.18 -9.05 12.15
C GLU A 37 -8.92 -10.32 11.70
N SER A 38 -10.20 -10.22 11.34
CA SER A 38 -10.97 -11.36 10.83
C SER A 38 -10.49 -11.86 9.46
N LEU A 39 -9.87 -10.99 8.65
CA LEU A 39 -9.41 -11.28 7.28
C LEU A 39 -7.91 -11.66 7.21
N LEU A 40 -7.09 -10.98 8.00
CA LEU A 40 -5.62 -11.09 7.97
C LEU A 40 -5.01 -11.67 9.26
N GLY A 41 -5.81 -11.94 10.30
CA GLY A 41 -5.34 -12.39 11.61
C GLY A 41 -4.89 -11.24 12.51
N ARG A 42 -4.62 -11.56 13.79
CA ARG A 42 -4.28 -10.58 14.85
C ARG A 42 -3.04 -9.73 14.57
N GLU A 43 -2.08 -10.28 13.82
CA GLU A 43 -0.83 -9.58 13.43
C GLU A 43 -1.04 -8.63 12.22
N THR A 44 -2.26 -8.14 12.01
CA THR A 44 -2.56 -7.20 10.93
C THR A 44 -2.47 -5.76 11.41
N GLN A 45 -2.08 -4.87 10.51
CA GLN A 45 -2.03 -3.44 10.75
C GLN A 45 -2.93 -2.75 9.73
N VAL A 46 -3.90 -1.96 10.22
CA VAL A 46 -4.67 -1.05 9.37
C VAL A 46 -3.79 0.15 9.03
N LEU A 47 -3.47 0.30 7.74
CA LEU A 47 -2.55 1.32 7.23
C LEU A 47 -3.25 2.63 6.85
N LEU A 48 -4.52 2.53 6.43
CA LEU A 48 -5.34 3.66 5.99
C LEU A 48 -6.83 3.29 6.05
N PHE A 49 -7.71 4.25 6.31
CA PHE A 49 -9.17 4.08 6.27
C PHE A 49 -9.90 5.38 5.88
N GLY A 50 -11.14 5.25 5.36
CA GLY A 50 -11.96 6.36 4.87
C GLY A 50 -12.54 6.05 3.48
N ASP A 51 -13.00 7.07 2.74
CA ASP A 51 -13.33 6.91 1.31
C ASP A 51 -12.05 6.89 0.47
N LEU A 52 -11.40 5.72 0.46
CA LEU A 52 -10.11 5.51 -0.19
C LEU A 52 -10.25 5.57 -1.72
N ALA A 53 -11.31 4.96 -2.27
CA ALA A 53 -11.59 4.90 -3.70
C ALA A 53 -12.23 6.17 -4.31
N LYS A 54 -12.57 7.19 -3.48
CA LYS A 54 -13.39 8.35 -3.88
C LYS A 54 -14.71 7.92 -4.52
N ASN A 55 -15.33 6.89 -3.96
CA ASN A 55 -16.56 6.27 -4.45
C ASN A 55 -17.75 6.46 -3.49
N GLY A 56 -17.58 7.20 -2.40
CA GLY A 56 -18.59 7.46 -1.38
C GLY A 56 -18.75 6.34 -0.35
N LYS A 57 -17.93 5.28 -0.39
CA LYS A 57 -18.00 4.16 0.56
C LYS A 57 -16.80 4.14 1.50
N GLN A 58 -17.05 3.73 2.74
CA GLN A 58 -16.01 3.48 3.73
C GLN A 58 -15.18 2.26 3.29
N GLN A 59 -13.87 2.46 3.21
CA GLN A 59 -12.88 1.43 2.90
C GLN A 59 -11.74 1.45 3.92
N PHE A 60 -10.98 0.36 4.00
CA PHE A 60 -9.70 0.33 4.70
C PHE A 60 -8.65 -0.50 3.93
N LEU A 61 -7.38 -0.10 4.07
CA LEU A 61 -6.20 -0.83 3.66
C LEU A 61 -5.58 -1.46 4.91
N ALA A 62 -5.46 -2.79 4.95
CA ALA A 62 -4.80 -3.52 6.03
C ALA A 62 -3.71 -4.45 5.49
N ALA A 63 -2.67 -4.72 6.28
CA ALA A 63 -1.57 -5.60 5.87
C ALA A 63 -0.91 -6.35 7.03
N ASN A 64 -0.43 -7.57 6.76
CA ASN A 64 0.54 -8.25 7.62
C ASN A 64 1.94 -7.70 7.28
N VAL A 65 2.38 -6.70 8.04
CA VAL A 65 3.67 -6.03 7.88
C VAL A 65 4.80 -6.90 8.45
N VAL A 66 5.86 -7.08 7.68
CA VAL A 66 7.09 -7.73 8.16
C VAL A 66 7.95 -6.68 8.87
N PRO A 67 8.32 -6.88 10.16
CA PRO A 67 9.25 -6.00 10.85
C PRO A 67 10.59 -5.92 10.10
N LYS A 68 11.13 -4.70 9.90
CA LYS A 68 12.33 -4.49 9.08
C LYS A 68 13.57 -5.11 9.73
N THR A 69 14.23 -6.02 9.01
CA THR A 69 15.67 -6.28 9.18
C THR A 69 16.45 -5.15 8.48
N PRO A 70 17.46 -4.51 9.12
CA PRO A 70 17.99 -3.21 8.69
C PRO A 70 19.03 -3.27 7.55
N THR A 71 18.72 -3.96 6.44
CA THR A 71 19.68 -4.20 5.33
C THR A 71 19.27 -3.59 3.98
N ASN A 72 18.11 -2.93 3.85
CA ASN A 72 17.70 -2.33 2.58
C ASN A 72 16.84 -1.05 2.76
N ASN A 73 17.31 0.07 2.20
CA ASN A 73 16.69 1.40 2.29
C ASN A 73 15.65 1.71 1.18
N LEU A 74 15.29 0.76 0.31
CA LEU A 74 14.26 0.98 -0.70
C LEU A 74 12.92 1.42 -0.07
N PRO A 75 12.22 2.42 -0.63
CA PRO A 75 10.96 2.94 -0.08
C PRO A 75 9.83 1.90 -0.09
N GLY A 76 8.87 2.06 0.81
CA GLY A 76 7.74 1.14 0.99
C GLY A 76 7.91 0.15 2.15
N THR A 77 6.77 -0.42 2.55
CA THR A 77 6.63 -1.37 3.64
C THR A 77 6.66 -2.79 3.09
N ILE A 78 7.41 -3.70 3.72
CA ILE A 78 7.39 -5.11 3.36
C ILE A 78 6.15 -5.76 3.99
N VAL A 79 5.36 -6.44 3.17
CA VAL A 79 4.12 -7.12 3.58
C VAL A 79 4.11 -8.54 3.00
N THR A 80 3.59 -9.51 3.76
CA THR A 80 3.30 -10.86 3.22
C THR A 80 1.89 -10.92 2.63
N ARG A 81 0.96 -10.17 3.21
CA ARG A 81 -0.43 -10.04 2.75
C ARG A 81 -0.90 -8.60 2.92
N ALA A 82 -1.76 -8.13 2.03
CA ALA A 82 -2.51 -6.89 2.18
C ALA A 82 -3.91 -7.02 1.56
N VAL A 83 -4.89 -6.27 2.07
CA VAL A 83 -6.24 -6.19 1.52
C VAL A 83 -6.72 -4.74 1.48
N VAL A 84 -7.49 -4.39 0.45
CA VAL A 84 -8.42 -3.27 0.52
C VAL A 84 -9.81 -3.86 0.69
N VAL A 85 -10.53 -3.37 1.69
CA VAL A 85 -11.83 -3.88 2.12
C VAL A 85 -12.83 -2.74 2.05
N GLU A 86 -14.04 -3.01 1.56
CA GLU A 86 -15.12 -2.03 1.40
C GLU A 86 -16.31 -2.41 2.28
N ASN A 87 -16.89 -1.42 2.95
CA ASN A 87 -18.18 -1.54 3.61
C ASN A 87 -19.31 -1.35 2.58
N SER A 88 -20.22 -2.31 2.50
CA SER A 88 -21.51 -2.14 1.83
C SER A 88 -22.60 -2.58 2.80
N ASP A 89 -23.44 -1.63 3.23
CA ASP A 89 -24.60 -1.85 4.10
C ASP A 89 -24.26 -2.58 5.42
N GLY A 90 -23.14 -2.21 6.05
CA GLY A 90 -22.63 -2.81 7.28
C GLY A 90 -21.82 -4.09 7.07
N LYS A 91 -21.69 -4.56 5.83
CA LYS A 91 -20.92 -5.77 5.48
C LYS A 91 -19.59 -5.40 4.83
N TRP A 92 -18.50 -5.81 5.48
CA TRP A 92 -17.15 -5.71 4.93
C TRP A 92 -16.86 -6.80 3.89
N SER A 93 -16.21 -6.45 2.78
CA SER A 93 -15.77 -7.40 1.75
C SER A 93 -14.44 -7.00 1.09
N GLU A 94 -13.57 -7.97 0.80
CA GLU A 94 -12.31 -7.76 0.08
C GLU A 94 -12.59 -7.27 -1.36
N VAL A 95 -12.16 -6.06 -1.71
CA VAL A 95 -12.22 -5.50 -3.08
C VAL A 95 -10.87 -5.52 -3.80
N LEU A 96 -9.79 -5.64 -3.04
CA LEU A 96 -8.44 -5.97 -3.51
C LEU A 96 -7.80 -6.93 -2.50
N ARG A 97 -7.12 -7.96 -3.00
CA ARG A 97 -6.34 -8.90 -2.22
C ARG A 97 -4.92 -9.02 -2.80
N CYS A 98 -3.95 -8.92 -1.91
CA CYS A 98 -2.53 -9.14 -2.16
C CYS A 98 -2.09 -10.28 -1.24
N ASP A 99 -1.74 -11.43 -1.81
CA ASP A 99 -1.14 -12.56 -1.10
C ASP A 99 0.12 -13.03 -1.85
N GLU A 100 0.15 -14.26 -2.34
CA GLU A 100 1.14 -14.71 -3.32
C GLU A 100 0.99 -14.00 -4.67
N HIS A 101 -0.18 -13.41 -4.93
CA HIS A 101 -0.57 -12.74 -6.16
C HIS A 101 -1.44 -11.51 -5.89
N LEU A 102 -1.64 -10.66 -6.89
CA LEU A 102 -2.60 -9.55 -6.85
C LEU A 102 -3.93 -9.93 -7.50
N LYS A 103 -5.04 -9.77 -6.77
CA LYS A 103 -6.39 -10.19 -7.19
C LYS A 103 -7.45 -9.14 -6.83
N ASN A 104 -8.45 -8.97 -7.69
CA ASN A 104 -9.71 -8.27 -7.39
C ASN A 104 -10.89 -9.26 -7.48
N ALA A 105 -12.14 -8.77 -7.30
CA ALA A 105 -13.36 -9.58 -7.38
C ALA A 105 -13.65 -10.21 -8.77
N LYS A 106 -12.82 -9.96 -9.80
CA LYS A 106 -12.90 -10.54 -11.15
C LYS A 106 -11.71 -11.45 -11.50
N GLY A 107 -10.73 -11.57 -10.62
CA GLY A 107 -9.59 -12.48 -10.79
C GLY A 107 -8.25 -11.78 -10.59
N PHE A 108 -7.22 -12.29 -11.26
CA PHE A 108 -5.86 -11.78 -11.19
C PHE A 108 -5.72 -10.41 -11.86
N LEU A 109 -4.93 -9.54 -11.24
CA LEU A 109 -4.59 -8.24 -11.79
C LEU A 109 -3.48 -8.34 -12.85
N GLY A 110 -3.54 -7.46 -13.86
CA GLY A 110 -2.51 -7.37 -14.90
C GLY A 110 -1.12 -7.13 -14.32
N LEU A 111 -0.09 -7.66 -14.99
CA LEU A 111 1.32 -7.64 -14.53
C LEU A 111 1.62 -8.46 -13.27
N THR A 112 0.65 -9.10 -12.61
CA THR A 112 0.97 -10.03 -11.51
C THR A 112 1.93 -11.13 -11.99
N PRO A 113 2.96 -11.52 -11.22
CA PRO A 113 3.81 -12.65 -11.57
C PRO A 113 2.99 -13.93 -11.75
N LEU A 114 3.40 -14.78 -12.71
CA LEU A 114 2.79 -16.10 -12.94
C LEU A 114 3.21 -17.14 -11.88
N THR A 115 4.33 -16.90 -11.21
CA THR A 115 4.82 -17.68 -10.07
C THR A 115 4.46 -16.96 -8.79
N SER A 116 4.01 -17.68 -7.76
CA SER A 116 3.78 -17.12 -6.43
C SER A 116 5.04 -16.41 -5.90
N VAL A 117 4.82 -15.33 -5.15
CA VAL A 117 5.89 -14.60 -4.45
C VAL A 117 5.71 -14.71 -2.93
N THR A 118 6.81 -14.62 -2.18
CA THR A 118 6.79 -14.74 -0.71
C THR A 118 6.36 -13.47 0.01
N GLY A 119 6.19 -12.37 -0.73
CA GLY A 119 5.72 -11.09 -0.21
C GLY A 119 5.95 -9.95 -1.20
N TRP A 120 5.60 -8.76 -0.76
CA TRP A 120 5.60 -7.54 -1.57
C TRP A 120 6.21 -6.39 -0.80
N ARG A 121 6.84 -5.48 -1.54
CA ARG A 121 7.12 -4.12 -1.08
C ARG A 121 5.97 -3.25 -1.55
N LEU A 122 5.14 -2.84 -0.60
CA LEU A 122 3.96 -2.00 -0.79
C LEU A 122 4.33 -0.53 -0.54
N GLN A 123 4.05 0.32 -1.52
CA GLN A 123 3.95 1.77 -1.34
C GLN A 123 2.50 2.18 -1.61
N TYR A 124 2.02 3.23 -0.95
CA TYR A 124 0.66 3.73 -1.13
C TYR A 124 0.59 5.23 -0.93
N GLU A 125 -0.28 5.87 -1.70
CA GLU A 125 -0.51 7.31 -1.69
C GLU A 125 -2.01 7.59 -1.76
N GLN A 126 -2.46 8.68 -1.13
CA GLN A 126 -3.86 9.09 -1.15
C GLN A 126 -3.99 10.40 -1.93
N SER A 127 -4.50 10.31 -3.16
CA SER A 127 -4.82 11.45 -3.99
C SER A 127 -6.23 11.97 -3.68
N GLU A 128 -6.41 13.29 -3.75
CA GLU A 128 -7.73 13.93 -3.68
C GLU A 128 -8.60 13.59 -4.89
N VAL A 129 -7.97 13.50 -6.08
CA VAL A 129 -8.62 13.26 -7.38
C VAL A 129 -8.63 11.78 -7.75
N LYS A 130 -7.49 11.10 -7.62
CA LYS A 130 -7.32 9.71 -8.08
C LYS A 130 -7.72 8.67 -7.02
N GLY A 131 -7.91 9.08 -5.77
CA GLY A 131 -8.15 8.17 -4.64
C GLY A 131 -6.87 7.47 -4.18
N LEU A 132 -7.02 6.25 -3.66
CA LEU A 132 -5.91 5.41 -3.21
C LEU A 132 -5.15 4.84 -4.40
N GLU A 133 -3.86 5.13 -4.43
CA GLU A 133 -2.90 4.65 -5.41
C GLU A 133 -1.94 3.69 -4.70
N LEU A 134 -1.81 2.47 -5.21
CA LEU A 134 -1.04 1.40 -4.60
C LEU A 134 0.05 0.95 -5.57
N TYR A 135 1.25 0.70 -5.06
CA TYR A 135 2.38 0.23 -5.86
C TYR A 135 3.00 -1.01 -5.22
N PHE A 136 2.93 -2.13 -5.93
CA PHE A 136 3.34 -3.44 -5.45
C PHE A 136 4.59 -3.92 -6.19
N THR A 137 5.74 -3.95 -5.53
CA THR A 137 6.96 -4.58 -6.08
C THR A 137 7.10 -5.99 -5.50
N PRO A 138 7.11 -7.06 -6.32
CA PRO A 138 7.22 -8.43 -5.83
C PRO A 138 8.62 -8.70 -5.24
N LEU A 139 8.67 -9.38 -4.09
CA LEU A 139 9.94 -9.79 -3.49
C LEU A 139 10.42 -11.09 -4.15
N LYS A 140 11.33 -10.93 -5.12
CA LYS A 140 12.06 -12.04 -5.76
C LYS A 140 13.48 -12.11 -5.21
N GLY A 141 13.79 -13.18 -4.48
CA GLY A 141 15.16 -13.62 -4.17
C GLY A 141 16.14 -12.51 -3.76
N VAL A 142 17.35 -12.54 -4.34
CA VAL A 142 18.32 -11.45 -4.22
C VAL A 142 17.75 -10.23 -4.95
N THR A 143 17.65 -9.10 -4.24
CA THR A 143 16.86 -7.93 -4.66
C THR A 143 17.30 -7.33 -5.99
N ASP A 144 16.55 -7.59 -7.05
CA ASP A 144 16.65 -6.86 -8.30
C ASP A 144 15.95 -5.50 -8.17
N SER A 145 16.72 -4.42 -8.14
CA SER A 145 16.24 -3.04 -8.05
C SER A 145 15.57 -2.51 -9.34
N HIS A 146 15.61 -3.26 -10.44
CA HIS A 146 15.04 -2.85 -11.73
C HIS A 146 13.61 -3.35 -11.95
N VAL A 147 13.04 -4.09 -11.00
CA VAL A 147 11.63 -4.51 -11.05
C VAL A 147 10.74 -3.31 -10.76
N LEU A 148 10.11 -2.77 -11.82
CA LEU A 148 9.10 -1.71 -11.69
C LEU A 148 7.91 -2.20 -10.84
N PRO A 149 7.38 -1.36 -9.92
CA PRO A 149 6.15 -1.66 -9.21
C PRO A 149 4.95 -1.90 -10.15
N ILE A 150 4.03 -2.75 -9.72
CA ILE A 150 2.69 -2.85 -10.31
C ILE A 150 1.84 -1.76 -9.65
N GLY A 151 1.51 -0.72 -10.40
CA GLY A 151 0.54 0.30 -9.96
C GLY A 151 -0.87 -0.27 -9.99
N VAL A 152 -1.67 -0.01 -8.95
CA VAL A 152 -3.05 -0.48 -8.80
C VAL A 152 -3.90 0.66 -8.21
N ARG A 153 -5.05 0.94 -8.84
CA ARG A 153 -5.96 2.02 -8.44
C ARG A 153 -7.42 1.61 -8.69
N TRP A 154 -8.37 2.24 -7.99
CA TRP A 154 -9.80 2.08 -8.26
C TRP A 154 -10.18 2.65 -9.63
N ASN A 155 -10.73 1.81 -10.52
CA ASN A 155 -11.32 2.25 -11.76
C ASN A 155 -12.82 2.53 -11.56
N SER A 156 -13.20 3.80 -11.67
CA SER A 156 -14.58 4.28 -11.48
C SER A 156 -15.55 3.86 -12.60
N ALA A 157 -15.07 3.47 -13.78
CA ALA A 157 -15.89 2.93 -14.88
C ALA A 157 -16.18 1.44 -14.69
N THR A 158 -15.23 0.67 -14.16
CA THR A 158 -15.36 -0.79 -13.97
C THR A 158 -15.69 -1.22 -12.53
N LYS A 159 -15.75 -0.24 -11.60
CA LYS A 159 -16.10 -0.37 -10.18
C LYS A 159 -15.27 -1.42 -9.43
N ARG A 160 -13.95 -1.41 -9.64
CA ARG A 160 -12.99 -2.29 -8.97
C ARG A 160 -11.56 -1.74 -9.05
N TYR A 161 -10.68 -2.21 -8.16
CA TYR A 161 -9.24 -1.98 -8.28
C TYR A 161 -8.69 -2.71 -9.52
N GLN A 162 -7.86 -2.02 -10.31
CA GLN A 162 -7.23 -2.55 -11.51
C GLN A 162 -5.78 -2.10 -11.62
N SER A 163 -4.95 -2.90 -12.30
CA SER A 163 -3.57 -2.51 -12.62
C SER A 163 -3.53 -1.33 -13.59
N LEU A 164 -2.51 -0.52 -13.40
CA LEU A 164 -2.12 0.57 -14.28
C LEU A 164 -1.00 0.11 -15.23
N ASP A 165 -0.82 0.84 -16.32
CA ASP A 165 0.34 0.65 -17.19
C ASP A 165 1.65 1.12 -16.53
N ARG A 166 2.77 1.04 -17.25
CA ARG A 166 4.10 1.42 -16.73
C ARG A 166 4.28 2.94 -16.54
N THR A 167 3.34 3.76 -16.97
CA THR A 167 3.31 5.21 -16.71
C THR A 167 2.46 5.56 -15.49
N TYR A 168 1.69 4.59 -14.98
CA TYR A 168 0.73 4.74 -13.88
C TYR A 168 -0.48 5.66 -14.17
N GLU A 169 -0.68 6.07 -15.42
CA GLU A 169 -1.81 6.94 -15.77
C GLU A 169 -3.04 6.17 -16.28
N HIS A 170 -2.86 5.15 -17.11
CA HIS A 170 -3.97 4.42 -17.72
C HIS A 170 -4.16 3.03 -17.10
N PHE A 171 -5.42 2.60 -16.96
CA PHE A 171 -5.75 1.24 -16.55
C PHE A 171 -5.41 0.25 -17.67
N LEU A 172 -4.76 -0.84 -17.31
CA LEU A 172 -4.62 -1.98 -18.21
C LEU A 172 -5.99 -2.63 -18.40
N LEU A 173 -6.30 -2.99 -19.64
CA LEU A 173 -7.40 -3.90 -19.93
C LEU A 173 -7.14 -5.21 -19.19
N GLU A 174 -8.16 -5.71 -18.49
CA GLU A 174 -8.08 -7.04 -17.88
C GLU A 174 -7.95 -8.08 -19.01
N ALA A 175 -6.89 -8.89 -18.94
CA ALA A 175 -6.88 -10.14 -19.69
C ALA A 175 -8.09 -10.96 -19.22
N PRO A 176 -8.94 -11.49 -20.13
CA PRO A 176 -10.03 -12.35 -19.72
C PRO A 176 -9.46 -13.52 -18.91
N SER A 177 -9.99 -13.75 -17.71
CA SER A 177 -9.43 -14.73 -16.79
C SER A 177 -9.43 -16.12 -17.42
N ILE A 178 -8.26 -16.76 -17.43
CA ILE A 178 -8.11 -18.14 -17.94
C ILE A 178 -8.93 -19.14 -17.11
N GLU A 179 -9.31 -18.76 -15.89
CA GLU A 179 -10.22 -19.53 -15.04
C GLU A 179 -11.48 -18.73 -14.70
N ALA A 180 -12.56 -19.03 -15.43
CA ALA A 180 -13.82 -19.25 -14.73
C ALA A 180 -13.69 -20.61 -14.04
N ALA A 181 -13.39 -20.62 -12.73
CA ALA A 181 -13.31 -21.84 -11.94
C ALA A 181 -14.69 -22.53 -11.89
N ARG A 182 -14.99 -23.36 -12.90
CA ARG A 182 -16.10 -24.30 -12.89
C ARG A 182 -15.78 -25.43 -11.92
N SER A 183 -15.86 -25.13 -10.63
CA SER A 183 -16.10 -26.15 -9.61
C SER A 183 -17.53 -26.65 -9.79
N SER A 184 -17.72 -27.61 -10.71
CA SER A 184 -18.87 -28.49 -10.66
C SER A 184 -18.55 -29.57 -9.62
N LEU A 185 -19.14 -29.46 -8.44
CA LEU A 185 -19.21 -30.59 -7.52
C LEU A 185 -19.86 -31.79 -8.23
N ARG A 186 -19.22 -32.95 -8.11
CA ARG A 186 -19.79 -34.28 -8.36
C ARG A 186 -19.78 -35.04 -7.05
#